data_AF-A0A2N4YSS5-F1
#
_entry.id   AF-A0A2N4YSS5-F1
#
_cell.length_a   1.000
_cell.length_b   1.000
_cell.length_c   1.000
_cell.angle_alpha   90.00
_cell.angle_beta   90.00
_cell.angle_gamma   90.00
#
_symmetry.space_group_name_H-M   'P 1'
#
loop_
_entity.id
_entity.type
_entity.pdbx_description
1 polymer ?
#
loop_
_entity_poly.entity_id
_entity_poly.type
_entity_poly.pdbx_seq_one_letter_code
_entity_poly.pdbx_strand_id
1 'polypeptide(L)'
;EGMAPVPPARLQTPLLIGGPQAEAIAPRLQGLGLNARYGASTVGQVSAIKMCRSVMIKGLEALTTECLFAAREYGVEEEVLSSLHHSFPSLGWTGAFPDYLISRVAEHGIRRSEEMEEVVKTLRDVGSAGIMSEAIAKSQRQLPEQMAARSLSYRQLTPFDWKTLVARLK
;
A
#
# COMPACT_ATOMS: atom_id res chain seq x y z
N GLU A 1 2.45 -5.32 -16.31
CA GLU A 1 1.62 -5.52 -15.10
C GLU A 1 0.96 -4.21 -14.68
N GLY A 2 -0.23 -4.28 -14.06
CA GLY A 2 -0.90 -3.10 -13.50
C GLY A 2 -0.16 -2.53 -12.29
N MET A 3 0.05 -1.21 -12.27
CA MET A 3 0.80 -0.50 -11.20
C MET A 3 -0.11 0.12 -10.13
N ALA A 4 -1.43 0.07 -10.33
CA ALA A 4 -2.48 0.58 -9.46
C ALA A 4 -3.76 -0.28 -9.63
N PRO A 5 -4.76 -0.17 -8.74
CA PRO A 5 -6.07 -0.81 -8.92
C PRO A 5 -6.71 -0.42 -10.25
N VAL A 6 -7.38 -1.38 -10.91
CA VAL A 6 -8.02 -1.14 -12.22
C VAL A 6 -9.23 -0.21 -12.10
N PRO A 7 -10.21 -0.45 -11.22
CA PRO A 7 -11.15 0.60 -10.82
C PRO A 7 -10.44 1.62 -9.89
N PRO A 8 -10.64 2.94 -10.05
CA PRO A 8 -11.58 3.62 -10.95
C PRO A 8 -11.01 4.00 -12.33
N ALA A 9 -9.69 3.95 -12.53
CA ALA A 9 -9.02 4.50 -13.70
C ALA A 9 -9.26 3.71 -15.01
N ARG A 10 -9.71 2.46 -14.93
CA ARG A 10 -9.98 1.55 -16.05
C ARG A 10 -8.79 1.53 -17.03
N LEU A 11 -8.99 1.91 -18.29
CA LEU A 11 -7.96 1.97 -19.33
C LEU A 11 -6.79 2.92 -18.98
N GLN A 12 -7.02 3.89 -18.10
CA GLN A 12 -6.01 4.84 -17.65
C GLN A 12 -5.16 4.33 -16.47
N THR A 13 -5.44 3.12 -15.97
CA THR A 13 -4.59 2.48 -14.96
C THR A 13 -3.17 2.35 -15.51
N PRO A 14 -2.15 2.89 -14.81
CA PRO A 14 -0.78 2.82 -15.33
C PRO A 14 -0.34 1.37 -15.53
N LEU A 15 0.06 1.07 -16.76
CA LEU A 15 0.49 -0.24 -17.21
C LEU A 15 1.97 -0.16 -17.59
N LEU A 16 2.83 -0.78 -16.80
CA LEU A 16 4.25 -0.91 -17.12
C LEU A 16 4.46 -2.24 -17.87
N ILE A 17 5.21 -2.22 -18.97
CA ILE A 17 5.39 -3.36 -19.88
C ILE A 17 6.87 -3.73 -19.95
N GLY A 18 7.16 -5.02 -19.83
CA GLY A 18 8.52 -5.56 -19.86
C GLY A 18 8.70 -6.66 -20.90
N GLY A 19 9.91 -6.85 -21.37
CA GLY A 19 10.32 -7.89 -22.31
C GLY A 19 10.86 -7.35 -23.64
N PRO A 20 11.42 -8.20 -24.50
CA PRO A 20 12.14 -7.78 -25.71
C PRO A 20 11.29 -6.96 -26.70
N GLN A 21 9.98 -7.18 -26.69
CA GLN A 21 9.03 -6.47 -27.57
C GLN A 21 8.29 -5.31 -26.86
N ALA A 22 8.59 -5.04 -25.59
CA ALA A 22 7.82 -4.09 -24.79
C ALA A 22 7.89 -2.66 -25.35
N GLU A 23 9.06 -2.25 -25.85
CA GLU A 23 9.24 -0.94 -26.47
C GLU A 23 8.41 -0.80 -27.75
N ALA A 24 8.37 -1.84 -28.59
CA ALA A 24 7.59 -1.85 -29.82
C ALA A 24 6.06 -1.95 -29.58
N ILE A 25 5.63 -2.61 -28.51
CA ILE A 25 4.21 -2.82 -28.19
C ILE A 25 3.59 -1.61 -27.47
N ALA A 26 4.35 -0.87 -26.66
CA ALA A 26 3.82 0.23 -25.86
C ALA A 26 3.06 1.30 -26.70
N PRO A 27 3.57 1.80 -27.84
CA PRO A 27 2.84 2.75 -28.68
C PRO A 27 1.53 2.19 -29.25
N ARG A 28 1.47 0.88 -29.55
CA ARG A 28 0.25 0.24 -30.06
C ARG A 28 -0.84 0.19 -28.99
N LEU A 29 -0.47 -0.14 -27.76
CA LEU A 29 -1.41 -0.14 -26.63
C LEU A 29 -1.87 1.27 -26.26
N GLN A 30 -0.98 2.27 -26.37
CA GLN A 30 -1.37 3.67 -26.26
C GLN A 30 -2.38 4.07 -27.34
N GLY A 31 -2.18 3.60 -28.58
CA GLY A 31 -3.15 3.78 -29.69
C GLY A 31 -4.53 3.14 -29.43
N LEU A 32 -4.60 2.14 -28.55
CA LEU A 32 -5.85 1.53 -28.08
C LEU A 32 -6.42 2.22 -26.83
N GLY A 33 -5.83 3.33 -26.38
CA GLY A 33 -6.28 4.13 -25.24
C GLY A 33 -5.77 3.65 -23.87
N LEU A 34 -4.83 2.71 -23.82
CA LEU A 34 -4.21 2.28 -22.55
C LEU A 34 -3.12 3.26 -22.12
N ASN A 35 -3.03 3.51 -20.80
CA ASN A 35 -1.89 4.21 -20.20
C ASN A 35 -0.67 3.27 -20.06
N ALA A 36 -0.20 2.77 -21.20
CA ALA A 36 0.93 1.85 -21.31
C ALA A 36 2.26 2.61 -21.39
N ARG A 37 3.28 2.14 -20.68
CA ARG A 37 4.66 2.64 -20.77
C ARG A 37 5.64 1.48 -20.84
N TYR A 38 6.67 1.64 -21.66
CA TYR A 38 7.82 0.75 -21.64
C TYR A 38 8.56 0.88 -20.30
N GLY A 39 8.90 -0.25 -19.69
CA GLY A 39 9.63 -0.29 -18.43
C GLY A 39 10.99 -0.98 -18.51
N ALA A 40 11.09 -2.08 -19.25
CA ALA A 40 12.32 -2.86 -19.34
C ALA A 40 12.34 -3.83 -20.53
N SER A 41 13.53 -4.14 -21.04
CA SER A 41 13.72 -5.13 -22.11
C SER A 41 13.81 -6.56 -21.58
N THR A 42 14.16 -6.75 -20.30
CA THR A 42 14.29 -8.08 -19.69
C THR A 42 12.99 -8.50 -19.04
N VAL A 43 12.59 -9.75 -19.29
CA VAL A 43 11.42 -10.37 -18.64
C VAL A 43 11.63 -10.38 -17.11
N GLY A 44 10.58 -10.07 -16.36
CA GLY A 44 10.61 -10.05 -14.89
C GLY A 44 11.04 -8.71 -14.26
N GLN A 45 11.79 -7.85 -14.95
CA GLN A 45 12.23 -6.56 -14.37
C GLN A 45 11.06 -5.63 -14.02
N VAL A 46 10.03 -5.59 -14.86
CA VAL A 46 8.82 -4.79 -14.57
C VAL A 46 8.04 -5.32 -13.36
N SER A 47 7.92 -6.64 -13.23
CA SER A 47 7.31 -7.28 -12.06
C SER A 47 8.13 -6.96 -10.80
N ALA A 48 9.46 -7.03 -10.88
CA ALA A 48 10.35 -6.66 -9.79
C ALA A 48 10.17 -5.19 -9.37
N ILE A 49 10.06 -4.24 -10.31
CA ILE A 49 9.77 -2.83 -10.01
C ILE A 49 8.49 -2.69 -9.17
N LYS A 50 7.42 -3.36 -9.58
CA LYS A 50 6.14 -3.33 -8.85
C LYS A 50 6.25 -3.97 -7.46
N MET A 51 6.97 -5.09 -7.34
CA MET A 51 7.17 -5.78 -6.07
C MET A 51 8.01 -4.93 -5.10
N CYS A 52 9.14 -4.38 -5.54
CA CYS A 52 9.97 -3.48 -4.73
C CYS A 52 9.20 -2.24 -4.28
N ARG A 53 8.40 -1.63 -5.17
CA ARG A 53 7.52 -0.51 -4.79
C ARG A 53 6.48 -0.92 -3.76
N SER A 54 5.96 -2.15 -3.84
CA SER A 54 4.98 -2.65 -2.87
C SER A 54 5.55 -2.73 -1.46
N VAL A 55 6.82 -3.10 -1.29
CA VAL A 55 7.51 -3.11 0.01
C VAL A 55 7.41 -1.72 0.66
N MET A 56 7.78 -0.67 -0.07
CA MET A 56 7.78 0.69 0.47
C MET A 56 6.36 1.20 0.78
N ILE A 57 5.42 1.04 -0.14
CA ILE A 57 4.06 1.58 0.03
C ILE A 57 3.33 0.86 1.15
N LYS A 58 3.34 -0.48 1.16
CA LYS A 58 2.66 -1.27 2.20
C LYS A 58 3.38 -1.23 3.53
N GLY A 59 4.71 -1.05 3.51
CA GLY A 59 5.51 -0.80 4.69
C GLY A 59 5.14 0.51 5.37
N LEU A 60 4.99 1.59 4.61
CA LEU A 60 4.56 2.87 5.15
C LEU A 60 3.15 2.80 5.75
N GLU A 61 2.23 2.10 5.11
CA GLU A 61 0.88 1.86 5.65
C GLU A 61 0.92 1.08 6.99
N ALA A 62 1.71 0.00 7.06
CA ALA A 62 1.86 -0.81 8.26
C ALA A 62 2.50 -0.01 9.41
N LEU A 63 3.62 0.67 9.14
CA LEU A 63 4.33 1.51 10.11
C LEU A 63 3.44 2.63 10.66
N THR A 64 2.72 3.33 9.79
CA THR A 64 1.81 4.40 10.21
C THR A 64 0.67 3.87 11.07
N THR A 65 0.10 2.72 10.70
CA THR A 65 -0.98 2.10 11.48
C THR A 65 -0.50 1.71 12.87
N GLU A 66 0.61 0.97 12.97
CA GLU A 66 1.17 0.53 14.25
C GLU A 66 1.58 1.72 15.14
N CYS A 67 2.33 2.67 14.56
CA CYS A 67 2.83 3.84 15.27
C CYS A 67 1.70 4.70 15.84
N LEU A 68 0.72 5.09 15.02
CA LEU A 68 -0.33 6.02 15.46
C LEU A 68 -1.35 5.35 16.38
N PHE A 69 -1.62 4.06 16.21
CA PHE A 69 -2.47 3.32 17.14
C PHE A 69 -1.80 3.25 18.51
N ALA A 70 -0.52 2.89 18.58
CA ALA A 70 0.23 2.88 19.83
C ALA A 70 0.32 4.29 20.45
N ALA A 71 0.67 5.31 19.66
CA ALA A 71 0.76 6.69 20.13
C ALA A 71 -0.57 7.18 20.74
N ARG A 72 -1.71 6.79 20.15
CA ARG A 72 -3.03 7.11 20.67
C ARG A 72 -3.37 6.39 21.97
N GLU A 73 -2.89 5.16 22.17
CA GLU A 73 -3.02 4.49 23.48
C GLU A 73 -2.22 5.20 24.58
N TYR A 74 -1.09 5.81 24.22
CA TYR A 74 -0.30 6.64 25.14
C TYR A 74 -0.78 8.10 25.23
N GLY A 75 -1.72 8.53 24.38
CA GLY A 75 -2.20 9.92 24.30
C GLY A 75 -1.17 10.91 23.78
N VAL A 76 -0.25 10.47 22.92
CA VAL A 76 0.86 11.27 22.37
C VAL A 76 0.81 11.39 20.84
N GLU A 77 -0.32 11.06 20.20
CA GLU A 77 -0.41 11.01 18.74
C GLU A 77 -0.13 12.36 18.05
N GLU A 78 -0.52 13.48 18.66
CA GLU A 78 -0.27 14.81 18.07
C GLU A 78 1.21 15.18 18.07
N GLU A 79 1.92 14.87 19.15
CA GLU A 79 3.36 15.12 19.25
C GLU A 79 4.13 14.24 18.26
N VAL A 80 3.73 12.97 18.13
CA VAL A 80 4.32 12.04 17.15
C VAL A 80 4.07 12.54 15.73
N LEU A 81 2.85 12.94 15.39
CA LEU A 81 2.51 13.48 14.06
C LEU A 81 3.30 14.76 13.76
N SER A 82 3.40 15.67 14.72
CA SER A 82 4.20 16.90 14.63
C SER A 82 5.67 16.59 14.36
N SER A 83 6.26 15.67 15.12
CA SER A 83 7.66 15.24 14.97
C SER A 83 7.93 14.59 13.60
N LEU A 84 7.02 13.73 13.14
CA LEU A 84 7.09 13.12 11.80
C LEU A 84 6.98 14.18 10.70
N HIS A 85 6.10 15.17 10.88
CA HIS A 85 5.95 16.28 9.95
C HIS A 85 7.20 17.17 9.90
N HIS A 86 7.83 17.44 11.04
CA HIS A 86 9.09 18.19 11.07
C HIS A 86 10.20 17.46 10.31
N SER A 87 10.27 16.13 10.47
CA SER A 87 11.29 15.29 9.81
C SER A 87 11.04 15.13 8.31
N PHE A 88 9.78 14.98 7.90
CA PHE A 88 9.38 14.69 6.51
C PHE A 88 8.15 15.52 6.10
N PRO A 89 8.28 16.85 5.97
CA PRO A 89 7.13 17.74 5.80
C PRO A 89 6.37 17.50 4.50
N SER A 90 7.08 17.09 3.44
CA SER A 90 6.50 16.83 2.11
C SER A 90 5.51 15.65 2.08
N LEU A 91 5.52 14.78 3.09
CA LEU A 91 4.57 13.67 3.18
C LEU A 91 3.21 14.09 3.73
N GLY A 92 3.09 15.25 4.38
CA GLY A 92 1.80 15.76 4.85
C GLY A 92 1.23 15.01 6.07
N TRP A 93 2.09 14.60 7.01
CA TRP A 93 1.71 13.90 8.25
C TRP A 93 0.61 14.60 9.07
N THR A 94 0.56 15.93 9.09
CA THR A 94 -0.48 16.71 9.80
C THR A 94 -1.75 16.93 8.96
N GLY A 95 -1.81 16.38 7.75
CA GLY A 95 -2.97 16.46 6.84
C GLY A 95 -3.67 15.10 6.68
N ALA A 96 -4.25 14.86 5.50
CA ALA A 96 -5.02 13.65 5.20
C ALA A 96 -4.15 12.39 4.95
N PHE A 97 -2.82 12.50 5.02
CA PHE A 97 -1.93 11.40 4.64
C PHE A 97 -2.01 10.20 5.59
N PRO A 98 -2.02 10.35 6.93
CA PRO A 98 -2.21 9.22 7.83
C PRO A 98 -3.55 8.52 7.63
N ASP A 99 -4.64 9.29 7.49
CA ASP A 99 -5.98 8.74 7.19
C ASP A 99 -5.95 7.93 5.89
N TYR A 100 -5.34 8.46 4.83
CA TYR A 100 -5.18 7.74 3.57
C TYR A 100 -4.44 6.41 3.77
N LEU A 101 -3.30 6.40 4.45
CA LEU A 101 -2.52 5.18 4.66
C LEU A 101 -3.30 4.13 5.46
N ILE A 102 -3.89 4.52 6.58
CA ILE A 102 -4.62 3.60 7.48
C ILE A 102 -5.92 3.11 6.81
N SER A 103 -6.61 3.97 6.06
CA SER A 103 -7.82 3.57 5.32
C SER A 103 -7.55 2.46 4.30
N ARG A 104 -6.38 2.45 3.63
CA ARG A 104 -6.02 1.36 2.70
C ARG A 104 -5.91 0.02 3.41
N VAL A 105 -5.41 0.02 4.64
CA VAL A 105 -5.32 -1.18 5.48
C VAL A 105 -6.71 -1.60 5.94
N ALA A 106 -7.50 -0.66 6.46
CA ALA A 106 -8.86 -0.91 6.95
C ALA A 106 -9.79 -1.47 5.84
N GLU A 107 -9.71 -0.95 4.62
CA GLU A 107 -10.58 -1.34 3.51
C GLU A 107 -10.11 -2.61 2.80
N HIS A 108 -8.81 -2.83 2.67
CA HIS A 108 -8.26 -3.84 1.78
C HIS A 108 -7.18 -4.74 2.41
N GLY A 109 -6.95 -4.65 3.72
CA GLY A 109 -5.81 -5.26 4.40
C GLY A 109 -5.63 -6.75 4.14
N ILE A 110 -6.72 -7.53 4.03
CA ILE A 110 -6.66 -8.95 3.67
C ILE A 110 -5.99 -9.17 2.31
N ARG A 111 -6.52 -8.54 1.25
CA ARG A 111 -5.94 -8.62 -0.10
C ARG A 111 -4.51 -8.07 -0.14
N ARG A 112 -4.22 -7.02 0.64
CA ARG A 112 -2.88 -6.42 0.71
C ARG A 112 -1.87 -7.33 1.41
N SER A 113 -2.30 -8.09 2.42
CA SER A 113 -1.51 -9.15 3.05
C SER A 113 -1.14 -10.23 2.05
N GLU A 114 -2.10 -10.74 1.28
CA GLU A 114 -1.87 -11.76 0.25
C GLU A 114 -0.88 -11.26 -0.80
N GLU A 115 -1.00 -10.01 -1.25
CA GLU A 115 -0.02 -9.40 -2.14
C GLU A 115 1.40 -9.33 -1.54
N MET A 116 1.51 -9.14 -0.21
CA MET A 116 2.81 -9.14 0.46
C MET A 116 3.42 -10.52 0.61
N GLU A 117 2.61 -11.58 0.71
CA GLU A 117 3.10 -12.96 0.70
C GLU A 117 3.77 -13.29 -0.63
N GLU A 118 3.25 -12.79 -1.76
CA GLU A 118 3.91 -12.89 -3.07
C GLU A 118 5.18 -12.05 -3.18
N VAL A 119 5.20 -10.87 -2.55
CA VAL A 119 6.43 -10.04 -2.46
C VAL A 119 7.52 -10.78 -1.69
N VAL A 120 7.18 -11.47 -0.59
CA VAL A 120 8.14 -12.27 0.20
C VAL A 120 8.77 -13.36 -0.66
N LYS A 121 7.97 -14.09 -1.44
CA LYS A 121 8.48 -15.11 -2.38
C LYS A 121 9.46 -14.49 -3.39
N THR A 122 9.06 -13.38 -4.02
CA THR A 122 9.90 -12.67 -5.00
C THR A 122 11.23 -12.18 -4.40
N LEU A 123 11.22 -11.70 -3.16
CA LEU A 123 12.43 -11.24 -2.47
C LEU A 123 13.37 -12.40 -2.15
N ARG A 124 12.83 -13.57 -1.79
CA ARG A 124 13.62 -14.78 -1.54
C ARG A 124 14.28 -15.33 -2.80
N ASP A 125 13.63 -15.20 -3.96
CA ASP A 125 14.21 -15.58 -5.25
C ASP A 125 15.51 -14.81 -5.58
N VAL A 126 15.68 -13.62 -5.01
CA VAL A 126 16.91 -12.79 -5.16
C VAL A 126 17.80 -12.79 -3.92
N GLY A 127 17.59 -13.75 -3.00
CA GLY A 127 18.43 -13.95 -1.82
C GLY A 127 18.12 -13.04 -0.62
N SER A 128 17.05 -12.24 -0.66
CA SER A 128 16.60 -11.46 0.49
C SER A 128 15.72 -12.31 1.41
N ALA A 129 15.94 -12.21 2.72
CA ALA A 129 15.13 -12.92 3.71
C ALA A 129 13.66 -12.43 3.75
N GLY A 130 13.35 -11.23 3.25
CA GLY A 130 11.97 -10.72 3.22
C GLY A 130 11.39 -10.37 4.59
N ILE A 131 12.22 -10.20 5.62
CA ILE A 131 11.82 -10.01 7.03
C ILE A 131 10.74 -8.95 7.20
N MET A 132 10.99 -7.74 6.68
CA MET A 132 10.02 -6.65 6.80
C MET A 132 8.75 -6.95 6.01
N SER A 133 8.86 -7.57 4.84
CA SER A 133 7.70 -7.91 4.01
C SER A 133 6.78 -8.94 4.69
N GLU A 134 7.34 -9.89 5.43
CA GLU A 134 6.57 -10.82 6.25
C GLU A 134 5.84 -10.12 7.41
N ALA A 135 6.53 -9.22 8.12
CA ALA A 135 5.93 -8.43 9.20
C ALA A 135 4.79 -7.54 8.68
N ILE A 136 4.99 -6.90 7.53
CA ILE A 136 3.98 -6.07 6.86
C ILE A 136 2.76 -6.91 6.47
N ALA A 137 2.94 -8.13 5.97
CA ALA A 137 1.81 -9.01 5.62
C ALA A 137 0.92 -9.27 6.85
N LYS A 138 1.54 -9.63 7.98
CA LYS A 138 0.84 -9.85 9.26
C LYS A 138 0.11 -8.58 9.74
N SER A 139 0.80 -7.44 9.74
CA SER A 139 0.23 -6.15 10.15
C SER A 139 -0.97 -5.74 9.30
N GLN A 140 -0.88 -5.89 7.97
CA GLN A 140 -1.96 -5.56 7.03
C GLN A 140 -3.22 -6.39 7.27
N ARG A 141 -3.06 -7.65 7.67
CA ARG A 141 -4.17 -8.56 7.96
C ARG A 141 -4.85 -8.26 9.31
N GLN A 142 -4.08 -7.83 10.31
CA GLN A 142 -4.53 -7.68 11.69
C GLN A 142 -5.68 -6.66 11.85
N LEU A 143 -5.58 -5.50 11.21
CA LEU A 143 -6.60 -4.44 11.37
C LEU A 143 -8.00 -4.87 10.87
N PRO A 144 -8.17 -5.36 9.62
CA PRO A 144 -9.49 -5.81 9.17
C PRO A 144 -10.02 -7.01 9.98
N GLU A 145 -9.17 -7.87 10.52
CA GLU A 145 -9.59 -8.94 11.44
C GLU A 145 -10.13 -8.37 12.76
N GLN A 146 -9.47 -7.37 13.34
CA GLN A 146 -9.94 -6.68 14.55
C GLN A 146 -11.27 -5.95 14.32
N MET A 147 -11.45 -5.34 13.13
CA MET A 147 -12.71 -4.73 12.72
C MET A 147 -13.82 -5.78 12.59
N ALA A 148 -13.54 -6.89 11.90
CA ALA A 148 -14.50 -7.98 11.73
C ALA A 148 -14.93 -8.58 13.08
N ALA A 149 -14.01 -8.77 14.02
CA ALA A 149 -14.29 -9.25 15.37
C ALA A 149 -15.26 -8.34 16.15
N ARG A 150 -15.38 -7.07 15.75
CA ARG A 150 -16.30 -6.07 16.34
C ARG A 150 -17.50 -5.77 15.45
N SER A 151 -17.74 -6.56 14.40
CA SER A 151 -18.79 -6.30 13.41
C SER A 151 -18.70 -4.91 12.77
N LEU A 152 -17.49 -4.37 12.65
CA LEU A 152 -17.22 -3.09 11.99
C LEU A 152 -16.88 -3.33 10.53
N SER A 153 -17.65 -2.72 9.64
CA SER A 153 -17.35 -2.64 8.21
C SER A 153 -16.73 -1.29 7.86
N TYR A 154 -15.86 -1.28 6.84
CA TYR A 154 -15.24 -0.04 6.36
C TYR A 154 -16.28 1.04 5.97
N ARG A 155 -17.43 0.65 5.41
CA ARG A 155 -18.51 1.58 5.04
C ARG A 155 -19.06 2.37 6.23
N GLN A 156 -19.03 1.80 7.44
CA GLN A 156 -19.49 2.50 8.66
C GLN A 156 -18.47 3.53 9.16
N LEU A 157 -17.30 3.59 8.55
CA LEU A 157 -16.20 4.49 8.88
C LEU A 157 -16.05 5.60 7.83
N THR A 158 -16.96 5.77 6.88
CA THR A 158 -16.87 6.86 5.89
C THR A 158 -17.68 8.09 6.32
N PRO A 159 -17.12 9.33 6.25
CA PRO A 159 -15.75 9.67 5.86
C PRO A 159 -14.72 9.15 6.87
N PHE A 160 -13.59 8.66 6.36
CA PHE A 160 -12.57 7.96 7.16
C PHE A 160 -11.79 8.91 8.04
N ASP A 161 -11.73 8.58 9.33
CA ASP A 161 -10.87 9.16 10.36
C ASP A 161 -10.28 8.01 11.20
N TRP A 162 -8.95 7.90 11.18
CA TRP A 162 -8.26 6.83 11.90
C TRP A 162 -8.48 6.91 13.41
N LYS A 163 -8.68 8.10 13.98
CA LYS A 163 -8.92 8.28 15.43
C LYS A 163 -10.28 7.72 15.83
N THR A 164 -11.30 7.93 15.00
CA THR A 164 -12.63 7.32 15.14
C THR A 164 -12.57 5.81 15.03
N LEU A 165 -11.79 5.28 14.08
CA LEU A 165 -11.57 3.83 13.97
C LEU A 165 -10.97 3.26 15.27
N VAL A 166 -9.89 3.83 15.79
CA VAL A 166 -9.28 3.36 17.05
C VAL A 166 -10.28 3.42 18.21
N ALA A 167 -11.08 4.49 18.31
CA ALA A 167 -12.10 4.62 19.35
C ALA A 167 -13.18 3.52 19.27
N ARG A 168 -13.54 3.08 18.06
CA ARG A 168 -14.51 1.98 17.85
C ARG A 168 -13.90 0.58 18.01
N LEU A 169 -12.58 0.47 17.97
CA LEU A 169 -11.85 -0.76 18.25
C LEU A 169 -11.63 -0.99 19.76
N LYS A 170 -12.04 -0.07 20.63
CA LYS A 170 -12.11 -0.29 22.07
C LYS A 170 -13.46 -0.89 22.43
#